data_AF-A0A2D7JEU5-F1
#
_entry.id   AF-A0A2D7JEU5-F1
#
_cell.length_a   1.000
_cell.length_b   1.000
_cell.length_c   1.000
_cell.angle_alpha   90.00
_cell.angle_beta   90.00
_cell.angle_gamma   90.00
#
_symmetry.space_group_name_H-M   'P 1'
#
loop_
_entity.id
_entity.type
_entity.pdbx_description
1 polymer ?
#
loop_
_entity_poly.entity_id
_entity_poly.type
_entity_poly.pdbx_seq_one_letter_code
_entity_poly.pdbx_strand_id
1 'polypeptide(L)'
;MFNPVIALTSAANSSTAVEKGKHLRSAEEFYQRARIEIEVNGDWQESGSMILKALREERKAQSTGPQVVNVIKVRPKTKLEFSFKS
;
A
#
# COMPACT_ATOMS: atom_id res chain seq x y z
N MET A 1 -6.67 -36.67 -13.48
CA MET A 1 -6.76 -35.39 -14.22
C MET A 1 -6.16 -34.30 -13.34
N PHE A 2 -4.98 -33.79 -13.70
CA PHE A 2 -4.34 -32.67 -12.99
C PHE A 2 -5.01 -31.37 -13.44
N ASN A 3 -5.55 -30.60 -12.49
CA ASN A 3 -6.31 -29.37 -12.77
C ASN A 3 -5.35 -28.17 -12.75
N PRO A 4 -4.98 -27.58 -13.92
CA PRO A 4 -3.90 -26.59 -14.00
C PRO A 4 -4.25 -25.24 -13.35
N VAL A 5 -5.54 -24.96 -13.12
CA VAL A 5 -6.02 -23.72 -12.51
C VAL A 5 -5.61 -23.58 -11.04
N ILE A 6 -5.54 -24.70 -10.30
CA ILE A 6 -5.15 -24.73 -8.88
C ILE A 6 -3.64 -24.47 -8.73
N ALA A 7 -2.83 -24.93 -9.69
CA ALA A 7 -1.40 -24.71 -9.69
C ALA A 7 -1.04 -23.23 -9.89
N LEU A 8 -1.73 -22.53 -10.80
CA LEU A 8 -1.48 -21.11 -11.09
C LEU A 8 -1.84 -20.20 -9.90
N THR A 9 -2.93 -20.51 -9.18
CA THR A 9 -3.32 -19.80 -7.96
C THR A 9 -2.36 -20.05 -6.80
N SER A 10 -1.84 -21.28 -6.65
CA SER A 10 -0.85 -21.59 -5.63
C SER A 10 0.49 -20.86 -5.83
N ALA A 11 0.94 -20.71 -7.09
CA ALA A 11 2.17 -20.01 -7.44
C ALA A 11 2.06 -18.48 -7.30
N ALA A 12 0.88 -17.92 -7.58
CA ALA A 12 0.60 -16.50 -7.31
C ALA A 12 0.48 -16.20 -5.80
N ASN A 13 -0.03 -17.16 -5.02
CA ASN A 13 -0.11 -17.02 -3.57
C ASN A 13 1.25 -17.14 -2.89
N SER A 14 2.16 -17.98 -3.40
CA SER A 14 3.52 -18.08 -2.85
C SER A 14 4.37 -16.85 -3.17
N SER A 15 4.28 -16.29 -4.39
CA SER A 15 4.99 -15.06 -4.75
C SER A 15 4.50 -13.86 -3.96
N THR A 16 3.17 -13.72 -3.80
CA THR A 16 2.61 -12.66 -2.95
C THR A 16 2.98 -12.85 -1.47
N ALA A 17 3.03 -14.08 -0.95
CA ALA A 17 3.49 -14.34 0.42
C ALA A 17 4.97 -13.95 0.64
N VAL A 18 5.83 -14.18 -0.35
CA VAL A 18 7.24 -13.78 -0.30
C VAL A 18 7.39 -12.26 -0.32
N GLU A 19 6.68 -11.56 -1.21
CA GLU A 19 6.71 -10.10 -1.27
C GLU A 19 6.09 -9.44 -0.03
N LYS A 20 5.03 -10.03 0.53
CA LYS A 20 4.48 -9.62 1.83
C LYS A 20 5.51 -9.72 2.95
N GLY A 21 6.24 -10.83 3.02
CA GLY A 21 7.30 -11.03 4.00
C GLY A 21 8.43 -9.99 3.87
N LYS A 22 8.79 -9.60 2.64
CA LYS A 22 9.78 -8.54 2.40
C LYS A 22 9.30 -7.18 2.90
N HIS A 23 8.07 -6.80 2.56
CA HIS A 23 7.48 -5.53 3.00
C HIS A 23 7.35 -5.46 4.53
N LEU A 24 6.94 -6.55 5.18
CA LEU A 24 6.88 -6.62 6.66
C LEU A 24 8.26 -6.48 7.29
N ARG A 25 9.29 -7.14 6.74
CA ARG A 25 10.66 -6.99 7.23
C ARG A 25 11.17 -5.55 7.08
N SER A 26 10.92 -4.92 5.93
CA SER A 26 11.29 -3.52 5.71
C SER A 26 10.55 -2.57 6.66
N ALA A 27 9.27 -2.83 6.96
CA ALA A 27 8.52 -2.05 7.95
C ALA A 27 9.16 -2.13 9.34
N GLU A 28 9.52 -3.34 9.78
CA GLU A 28 10.19 -3.57 11.07
C GLU A 28 11.52 -2.78 11.16
N GLU A 29 12.35 -2.81 10.11
CA GLU A 29 13.60 -2.05 10.06
C GLU A 29 13.38 -0.54 10.23
N PHE A 30 12.32 0.01 9.62
CA PHE A 30 11.98 1.42 9.78
C PHE A 30 11.50 1.75 11.19
N TYR A 31 10.73 0.87 11.83
CA TYR A 31 10.34 1.06 13.24
C TYR A 31 11.53 1.04 14.18
N GLN A 32 12.48 0.10 13.98
CA GLN A 32 13.69 0.06 14.79
C GLN A 32 14.53 1.33 14.64
N ARG A 33 14.67 1.85 13.40
CA ARG A 33 15.34 3.15 13.18
C ARG A 33 14.58 4.30 13.84
N ALA A 34 13.26 4.34 13.73
CA ALA A 34 12.45 5.37 14.38
C ALA A 34 12.65 5.39 15.90
N ARG A 35 12.78 4.22 16.53
CA ARG A 35 13.10 4.10 17.95
C ARG A 35 14.47 4.67 18.27
N ILE A 36 15.49 4.32 17.49
CA ILE A 36 16.86 4.85 17.67
C ILE A 36 16.88 6.37 17.53
N GLU A 37 16.20 6.95 16.54
CA GLU A 37 16.16 8.41 16.35
C GLU A 37 15.55 9.15 17.53
N ILE A 38 14.50 8.60 18.15
CA ILE A 38 13.92 9.17 19.39
C ILE A 38 14.82 8.92 20.60
N GLU A 39 15.25 7.68 20.81
CA GLU A 39 15.94 7.26 22.04
C GLU A 39 17.37 7.83 22.12
N VAL A 40 18.06 7.98 20.98
CA VAL A 40 19.46 8.43 20.90
C VAL A 40 19.56 9.90 20.55
N ASN A 41 18.85 10.34 19.50
CA ASN A 41 19.03 11.69 18.95
C ASN A 41 17.97 12.68 19.45
N GLY A 42 16.86 12.19 20.03
CA GLY A 42 15.72 13.02 20.39
C GLY A 42 15.04 13.66 19.18
N ASP A 43 15.27 13.13 17.96
CA ASP A 43 14.75 13.70 16.73
C ASP A 43 13.36 13.13 16.42
N TRP A 44 12.36 13.87 16.91
CA TRP A 44 10.94 13.56 16.70
C TRP A 44 10.53 13.65 15.22
N GLN A 45 11.18 14.51 14.44
CA GLN A 45 10.81 14.73 13.05
C GLN A 45 11.27 13.56 12.18
N GLU A 46 12.53 13.15 12.30
CA GLU A 46 13.03 12.00 11.53
C GLU A 46 12.39 10.70 11.99
N SER A 47 12.16 10.54 13.30
CA SER A 47 11.42 9.38 13.81
C SER A 47 10.00 9.30 13.23
N GLY A 48 9.27 10.42 13.21
CA GLY A 48 7.96 10.49 12.57
C GLY A 48 8.00 10.13 11.08
N SER A 49 9.01 10.63 10.35
CA SER A 49 9.27 10.27 8.94
C SER A 49 9.50 8.77 8.76
N MET A 50 10.28 8.13 9.65
CA MET A 50 10.53 6.69 9.63
C MET A 50 9.27 5.87 9.92
N ILE A 51 8.45 6.28 10.89
CA ILE A 51 7.15 5.63 11.19
C ILE A 51 6.23 5.65 9.96
N LEU A 52 6.15 6.79 9.26
CA LEU A 52 5.32 6.91 8.06
C LEU A 52 5.84 6.02 6.91
N LYS A 53 7.16 5.85 6.79
CA LYS A 53 7.76 4.90 5.84
C LYS A 53 7.41 3.45 6.20
N ALA A 54 7.48 3.08 7.47
CA ALA A 54 7.10 1.75 7.96
C ALA A 54 5.64 1.41 7.63
N LEU A 55 4.70 2.31 7.96
CA LEU A 55 3.27 2.16 7.67
C LEU A 55 2.98 2.02 6.17
N ARG A 56 3.78 2.66 5.32
CA ARG A 56 3.64 2.51 3.86
C ARG A 56 3.99 1.09 3.43
N GLU A 57 5.04 0.50 3.99
CA GLU A 57 5.43 -0.88 3.70
C GLU A 57 4.40 -1.88 4.24
N GLU A 58 3.84 -1.66 5.44
CA GLU A 58 2.75 -2.49 5.97
C GLU A 58 1.52 -2.48 5.05
N ARG A 59 1.13 -1.31 4.52
CA ARG A 59 0.02 -1.22 3.55
C ARG A 59 0.31 -2.01 2.27
N LYS A 60 1.57 -2.04 1.80
CA LYS A 60 1.97 -2.87 0.65
C LYS A 60 1.85 -4.36 0.98
N ALA A 61 2.24 -4.77 2.20
CA ALA A 61 2.07 -6.14 2.66
C ALA A 61 0.59 -6.55 2.84
N GLN A 62 -0.27 -5.62 3.27
CA GLN A 62 -1.70 -5.88 3.47
C GLN A 62 -2.53 -5.76 2.19
N SER A 63 -2.01 -5.17 1.11
CA SER A 63 -2.70 -5.00 -0.16
C SER A 63 -2.90 -6.34 -0.88
N THR A 64 -3.91 -7.08 -0.43
CA THR A 64 -4.49 -8.23 -1.12
C THR A 64 -5.89 -7.83 -1.58
N GLY A 65 -6.01 -6.99 -2.61
CA GLY A 65 -7.33 -6.60 -3.12
C GLY A 65 -7.32 -5.51 -4.17
N PRO A 66 -8.36 -5.46 -5.04
CA PRO A 66 -8.42 -4.58 -6.19
C PRO A 66 -8.30 -3.12 -5.76
N GLN A 67 -7.37 -2.42 -6.39
CA GLN A 67 -7.15 -0.99 -6.28
C GLN A 67 -8.48 -0.20 -6.34
N VAL A 68 -8.94 0.30 -5.19
CA VAL A 68 -10.10 1.19 -5.06
C VAL A 68 -9.87 2.54 -5.78
N VAL A 69 -8.67 2.80 -6.32
CA VAL A 69 -8.41 3.98 -7.17
C VAL A 69 -9.15 3.95 -8.51
N ASN A 70 -9.63 2.80 -8.99
CA ASN A 70 -10.42 2.75 -10.23
C ASN A 70 -11.91 3.09 -10.06
N VAL A 71 -12.40 3.28 -8.82
CA VAL A 71 -13.78 3.73 -8.59
C VAL A 71 -13.96 5.22 -8.96
N ILE A 72 -12.88 6.01 -8.92
CA ILE A 72 -12.87 7.46 -9.23
C ILE A 72 -12.55 7.71 -10.72
N LYS A 73 -12.90 6.79 -11.64
CA LYS A 73 -12.74 7.03 -13.09
C LYS A 73 -14.04 7.30 -13.84
N VAL A 74 -15.19 6.94 -13.27
CA VAL A 74 -16.48 7.25 -13.91
C VAL A 74 -16.90 8.65 -13.46
N ARG A 75 -16.38 9.68 -14.13
CA ARG A 75 -17.02 11.00 -14.06
C ARG A 75 -18.35 10.89 -14.81
N PRO A 76 -19.51 11.20 -14.20
CA PRO A 76 -20.74 11.30 -14.96
C PRO A 76 -20.55 12.39 -16.03
N LYS A 77 -20.89 12.07 -17.29
CA LYS A 77 -20.91 13.03 -18.40
C LYS A 77 -22.11 13.97 -18.26
N THR A 78 -22.23 14.68 -17.14
CA THR A 78 -23.21 15.76 -17.04
C THR A 78 -22.60 16.97 -17.74
N LYS A 79 -22.94 17.15 -19.02
CA LYS A 79 -22.84 18.45 -19.67
C LYS A 79 -23.78 19.40 -18.92
N LEU A 80 -23.20 20.22 -18.05
CA LEU A 80 -23.95 21.30 -17.40
C LEU A 80 -23.88 22.52 -18.33
N GLU A 81 -24.80 22.56 -19.30
CA GLU A 81 -24.96 23.72 -20.19
C GLU A 81 -25.70 24.81 -19.40
N PHE A 82 -24.97 25.82 -18.93
CA PHE A 82 -25.58 27.02 -18.36
C PHE A 82 -25.98 27.96 -19.49
N SER A 83 -27.27 28.03 -19.82
CA SER A 83 -27.80 29.11 -20.64
C SER A 83 -28.02 30.34 -19.77
N PHE A 84 -27.15 31.32 -19.90
CA PHE A 84 -27.46 32.67 -19.42
C PHE A 84 -28.39 33.30 -20.45
N LYS A 85 -29.67 33.44 -20.11
CA LYS A 85 -30.57 34.33 -20.84
C LYS A 85 -30.13 35.76 -20.55
N SER A 86 -29.64 36.45 -21.57
CA SER A 86 -29.39 37.90 -21.53
C SER A 86 -30.67 38.68 -21.77
#